data_AF-A0A164RGQ9-F1
#
_entry.id   AF-A0A164RGQ9-F1
#
_cell.length_a   1.000
_cell.length_b   1.000
_cell.length_c   1.000
_cell.angle_alpha   90.00
_cell.angle_beta   90.00
_cell.angle_gamma   90.00
#
_symmetry.space_group_name_H-M   'P 1'
#
loop_
_entity.id
_entity.type
_entity.pdbx_description
1 polymer ?
#
loop_
_entity_poly.entity_id
_entity_poly.type
_entity_poly.pdbx_seq_one_letter_code
_entity_poly.pdbx_strand_id
1 'polypeptide(L)'
;MSTSTTTLRDLAQRAVDERGLSGRRLADLAREHGFELTHSTFNWIRSGTYKSRPSPETVKAIAWLAGVPAAEAFTAAGLPVPGPPFADELPPGVDNLSPRKRKVVIDLLRVLIEDEERDGDDRDAAPTKRAAGSAAVSEQDTPEAEASDDESSDGPRKHWTPVTEADIRAGAALPRAEGHGRKKRTTGRTKPRHT
;
A
#
# COMPACT_ATOMS: atom_id res chain seq x y z
N MET A 1 22.49 -14.60 31.35
CA MET A 1 21.06 -14.40 31.09
C MET A 1 20.78 -14.92 29.69
N SER A 2 20.15 -16.08 29.56
CA SER A 2 19.80 -16.61 28.24
C SER A 2 18.66 -15.77 27.68
N THR A 3 18.93 -14.90 26.71
CA THR A 3 17.89 -14.15 25.98
C THR A 3 17.22 -15.12 25.01
N SER A 4 16.34 -15.96 25.51
CA SER A 4 15.45 -16.77 24.67
C SER A 4 14.50 -15.81 23.95
N THR A 5 14.82 -15.50 22.69
CA THR A 5 13.96 -14.70 21.81
C THR A 5 12.59 -15.35 21.73
N THR A 6 11.58 -14.71 22.30
CA THR A 6 10.20 -15.20 22.27
C THR A 6 9.72 -15.28 20.83
N THR A 7 9.30 -16.48 20.41
CA THR A 7 8.79 -16.73 19.06
C THR A 7 7.26 -16.68 19.03
N LEU A 8 6.67 -16.52 17.85
CA LEU A 8 5.21 -16.59 17.69
C LEU A 8 4.62 -17.93 18.18
N ARG A 9 5.40 -19.01 18.08
CA ARG A 9 5.05 -20.33 18.64
C ARG A 9 4.92 -20.26 20.16
N ASP A 10 5.87 -19.61 20.83
CA ASP A 10 5.88 -19.49 22.29
C ASP A 10 4.67 -18.68 22.76
N LEU A 11 4.29 -17.63 22.02
CA LEU A 11 3.06 -16.87 22.29
C LEU A 11 1.80 -17.72 22.10
N ALA A 12 1.74 -18.55 21.05
CA ALA A 12 0.62 -19.46 20.84
C ALA A 12 0.53 -20.53 21.94
N GLN A 13 1.66 -21.01 22.46
CA GLN A 13 1.68 -21.94 23.59
C GLN A 13 1.26 -21.24 24.89
N ARG A 14 1.76 -20.02 25.15
CA ARG A 14 1.36 -19.19 26.28
C ARG A 14 -0.15 -18.94 26.33
N ALA A 15 -0.78 -18.69 25.18
CA ALA A 15 -2.23 -18.52 25.10
C ALA A 15 -3.00 -19.77 25.58
N VAL A 16 -2.49 -20.97 25.33
CA VAL A 16 -3.07 -22.23 25.85
C VAL A 16 -2.86 -22.32 27.36
N ASP A 17 -1.65 -22.01 27.83
CA ASP A 17 -1.28 -22.14 29.23
C ASP A 17 -2.04 -21.15 30.12
N GLU A 18 -2.21 -19.90 29.70
CA GLU A 18 -2.91 -18.86 30.46
C GLU A 18 -4.43 -19.03 30.48
N ARG A 19 -5.02 -19.52 29.39
CA ARG A 19 -6.48 -19.62 29.26
C ARG A 19 -7.02 -21.02 29.58
N GLY A 20 -6.17 -22.04 29.56
CA GLY A 20 -6.57 -23.43 29.82
C GLY A 20 -7.55 -24.01 28.77
N LEU A 21 -7.57 -23.43 27.57
CA LEU A 21 -8.50 -23.80 26.50
C LEU A 21 -7.78 -24.61 25.41
N SER A 22 -8.53 -25.48 24.72
CA SER A 22 -8.00 -26.16 23.54
C SER A 22 -7.80 -25.18 22.38
N GLY A 23 -6.88 -25.47 21.47
CA GLY A 23 -6.60 -24.62 20.31
C GLY A 23 -7.83 -24.33 19.45
N ARG A 24 -8.80 -25.26 19.39
CA ARG A 24 -10.09 -25.03 18.74
C ARG A 24 -10.92 -23.96 19.46
N ARG A 25 -11.05 -24.08 20.78
CA ARG A 25 -11.78 -23.10 21.60
C ARG A 25 -11.12 -21.72 21.59
N LEU A 26 -9.79 -21.65 21.53
CA LEU A 26 -9.07 -20.39 21.39
C LEU A 26 -9.33 -19.71 20.03
N ALA A 27 -9.35 -20.48 18.94
CA ALA A 27 -9.70 -19.93 17.64
C ALA A 27 -11.17 -19.48 17.56
N ASP A 28 -12.09 -20.21 18.21
CA ASP A 28 -13.48 -19.81 18.34
C ASP A 28 -13.60 -18.49 19.12
N LEU A 29 -12.92 -18.39 20.26
CA LEU A 29 -12.88 -17.18 21.09
C LEU A 29 -12.30 -15.98 20.32
N ALA A 30 -11.22 -16.16 19.57
CA ALA A 30 -10.66 -15.08 18.74
C ALA A 30 -11.68 -14.57 17.71
N ARG A 31 -12.42 -15.48 17.06
CA ARG A 31 -13.47 -15.11 16.08
C ARG A 31 -14.64 -14.39 16.72
N GLU A 32 -15.06 -14.80 17.92
CA GLU A 32 -16.09 -14.10 18.70
C GLU A 32 -15.69 -12.65 19.00
N HIS A 33 -14.40 -12.37 19.09
CA HIS A 33 -13.83 -11.04 19.29
C HIS A 33 -13.45 -10.31 17.97
N GLY A 34 -13.88 -10.83 16.82
CA GLY A 34 -13.73 -10.17 15.52
C GLY A 34 -12.41 -10.45 14.80
N PHE A 35 -11.58 -11.39 15.27
CA PHE A 35 -10.35 -11.79 14.58
C PHE A 35 -10.60 -12.92 13.57
N GLU A 36 -9.89 -12.88 12.44
CA GLU A 36 -9.87 -13.98 11.49
C GLU A 36 -8.79 -15.01 11.83
N LEU A 37 -9.13 -15.97 12.70
CA LEU A 37 -8.22 -17.05 13.08
C LEU A 37 -8.89 -18.42 12.96
N THR A 38 -8.29 -19.33 12.18
CA THR A 38 -8.74 -20.72 12.10
C THR A 38 -8.01 -21.60 13.13
N HIS A 39 -8.69 -22.63 13.62
CA HIS A 39 -8.07 -23.58 14.55
C HIS A 39 -6.87 -24.32 13.95
N SER A 40 -6.90 -24.61 12.64
CA SER A 40 -5.81 -25.28 11.92
C SER A 40 -4.58 -24.38 11.89
N THR A 41 -4.74 -23.10 11.50
CA THR A 41 -3.66 -22.12 11.50
C THR A 41 -3.06 -21.96 12.89
N PHE A 42 -3.89 -21.79 13.91
CA PHE A 42 -3.42 -21.68 15.30
C PHE A 42 -2.60 -22.91 15.72
N ASN A 43 -3.10 -24.12 15.44
CA ASN A 43 -2.39 -25.35 15.81
C ASN A 43 -1.08 -25.52 15.05
N TRP A 44 -1.02 -25.17 13.77
CA TRP A 44 0.22 -25.22 12.99
C TRP A 44 1.26 -24.22 13.50
N ILE A 45 0.84 -23.02 13.91
CA ILE A 45 1.75 -22.04 14.50
C ILE A 45 2.27 -22.56 15.85
N ARG A 46 1.38 -23.09 16.69
CA ARG A 46 1.74 -23.67 18.00
C ARG A 46 2.67 -24.89 17.89
N SER A 47 2.49 -25.73 16.88
CA SER A 47 3.39 -26.86 16.62
C SER A 47 4.69 -26.45 15.92
N GLY A 48 4.80 -25.21 15.44
CA GLY A 48 5.92 -24.75 14.63
C GLY A 48 5.96 -25.37 13.22
N THR A 49 4.83 -25.91 12.74
CA THR A 49 4.72 -26.52 11.41
C THR A 49 4.11 -25.58 10.37
N TYR A 50 3.77 -24.36 10.75
CA TYR A 50 3.29 -23.34 9.83
C TYR A 50 4.44 -22.83 8.97
N LYS A 51 4.41 -23.16 7.68
CA LYS A 51 5.49 -22.87 6.73
C LYS A 51 5.34 -21.53 6.02
N SER A 52 4.13 -20.97 6.03
CA SER A 52 3.81 -19.71 5.38
C SER A 52 4.02 -18.54 6.34
N ARG A 53 4.13 -17.33 5.79
CA ARG A 53 4.17 -16.10 6.58
C ARG A 53 2.77 -15.82 7.15
N PRO A 54 2.61 -15.68 8.48
CA PRO A 54 1.30 -15.42 9.08
C PRO A 54 0.83 -14.01 8.71
N SER A 55 -0.48 -13.86 8.45
CA SER A 55 -1.05 -12.55 8.15
C SER A 55 -0.99 -11.61 9.36
N PRO A 56 -0.96 -10.29 9.17
CA PRO A 56 -1.02 -9.33 10.27
C PRO A 56 -2.23 -9.55 11.20
N GLU A 57 -3.39 -9.90 10.64
CA GLU A 57 -4.60 -10.28 11.40
C GLU A 57 -4.36 -11.51 12.28
N THR A 58 -3.71 -12.55 11.74
CA THR A 58 -3.36 -13.77 12.50
C THR A 58 -2.43 -13.44 13.68
N VAL A 59 -1.43 -12.59 13.44
CA VAL A 59 -0.46 -12.19 14.48
C VAL A 59 -1.13 -11.36 15.58
N LYS A 60 -2.01 -10.42 15.22
CA LYS A 60 -2.83 -9.67 16.20
C LYS A 60 -3.72 -10.59 17.02
N ALA A 61 -4.34 -11.59 16.39
CA ALA A 61 -5.18 -12.57 17.08
C ALA A 61 -4.37 -13.36 18.13
N ILE A 62 -3.16 -13.80 17.78
CA ILE A 62 -2.26 -14.51 18.70
C ILE A 62 -1.82 -13.58 19.84
N ALA A 63 -1.49 -12.32 19.55
CA ALA A 63 -1.13 -11.32 20.56
C ALA A 63 -2.26 -11.16 21.60
N TRP A 64 -3.50 -11.00 21.12
CA TRP A 64 -4.69 -10.88 21.95
C TRP A 64 -4.94 -12.14 22.79
N LEU A 65 -4.81 -13.32 22.18
CA LEU A 65 -4.95 -14.59 22.89
C LEU A 65 -3.88 -14.77 23.97
N ALA A 66 -2.64 -14.34 23.72
CA ALA A 66 -1.52 -14.44 24.66
C ALA A 66 -1.43 -13.27 25.66
N GLY A 67 -2.34 -12.30 25.58
CA GLY A 67 -2.35 -11.14 26.48
C GLY A 67 -1.14 -10.21 26.34
N VAL A 68 -0.50 -10.18 25.16
CA VAL A 68 0.68 -9.35 24.88
C VAL A 68 0.35 -8.20 23.93
N PRO A 69 1.10 -7.08 23.96
CA PRO A 69 0.99 -6.04 22.95
C PRO A 69 1.23 -6.59 21.53
N ALA A 70 0.47 -6.08 20.56
CA ALA A 70 0.62 -6.52 19.16
C ALA A 70 2.06 -6.38 18.67
N ALA A 71 2.76 -5.29 19.01
CA ALA A 71 4.15 -5.05 18.63
C ALA A 71 5.11 -6.19 19.02
N GLU A 72 4.91 -6.80 20.19
CA GLU A 72 5.72 -7.94 20.63
C GLU A 72 5.45 -9.17 19.75
N ALA A 73 4.18 -9.42 19.39
CA ALA A 73 3.83 -10.52 18.51
C ALA A 73 4.33 -10.33 17.06
N PHE A 74 4.29 -9.10 16.54
CA PHE A 74 4.89 -8.78 15.24
C PHE A 74 6.40 -9.02 15.26
N THR A 75 7.09 -8.57 16.30
CA THR A 75 8.53 -8.83 16.49
C THR A 75 8.83 -10.33 16.59
N ALA A 76 8.02 -11.07 17.37
CA ALA A 76 8.14 -12.52 17.54
C ALA A 76 7.84 -13.31 16.25
N ALA A 77 7.09 -12.72 15.32
CA ALA A 77 6.79 -13.25 14.00
C ALA A 77 7.82 -12.81 12.93
N GLY A 78 8.82 -11.99 13.28
CA GLY A 78 9.77 -11.41 12.33
C GLY A 78 9.12 -10.44 11.34
N LEU A 79 7.95 -9.89 11.69
CA LEU A 79 7.22 -8.94 10.86
C LEU A 79 7.53 -7.50 11.28
N PRO A 80 7.47 -6.53 10.34
CA PRO A 80 7.53 -5.12 10.71
C PRO A 80 6.36 -4.80 11.64
N VAL A 81 6.65 -4.08 12.73
CA VAL A 81 5.62 -3.59 13.64
C VAL A 81 4.84 -2.50 12.90
N PRO A 82 3.51 -2.65 12.74
CA PRO A 82 2.70 -1.59 12.16
C PRO A 82 2.84 -0.33 13.00
N GLY A 83 3.13 0.81 12.35
CA GLY A 83 3.12 2.12 13.01
C GLY A 83 1.72 2.52 13.48
N PRO A 84 1.59 3.72 14.08
CA PRO A 84 0.29 4.33 14.31
C PRO A 84 -0.59 4.28 13.05
N PRO A 85 -1.93 4.27 13.19
CA PRO A 85 -2.80 4.35 12.03
C PRO A 85 -2.38 5.53 11.16
N PHE A 86 -2.08 5.27 9.88
CA PHE A 86 -1.57 6.30 8.98
C PHE A 86 -2.47 7.54 8.92
N ALA A 87 -3.78 7.36 9.14
CA ALA A 87 -4.75 8.45 9.22
C ALA A 87 -4.44 9.48 10.32
N ASP A 88 -3.85 9.06 11.44
CA ASP A 88 -3.53 9.93 12.57
C ASP A 88 -2.29 10.82 12.29
N GLU A 89 -1.49 10.45 11.28
CA GLU A 89 -0.29 11.17 10.87
C GLU A 89 -0.55 12.13 9.70
N LEU A 90 -1.78 12.15 9.16
CA LEU A 90 -2.13 13.00 8.03
C LEU A 90 -2.21 14.48 8.46
N PRO A 91 -1.69 15.42 7.63
CA PRO A 91 -1.82 16.84 7.90
C PRO A 91 -3.29 17.28 8.07
N PRO A 92 -3.55 18.32 8.89
CA PRO A 92 -4.89 18.86 9.01
C PRO A 92 -5.41 19.35 7.65
N GLY A 93 -6.66 19.03 7.34
CA GLY A 93 -7.32 19.42 6.10
C GLY A 93 -7.23 18.42 4.94
N VAL A 94 -6.57 17.26 5.12
CA VAL A 94 -6.61 16.15 4.14
C VAL A 94 -8.05 15.68 3.89
N ASP A 95 -8.90 15.68 4.91
CA ASP A 95 -10.32 15.34 4.76
C ASP A 95 -11.09 16.33 3.87
N ASN A 96 -10.61 17.57 3.76
CA ASN A 96 -11.22 18.64 2.96
C ASN A 96 -10.73 18.66 1.50
N LEU A 97 -9.92 17.69 1.07
CA LEU A 97 -9.50 17.57 -0.32
C LEU A 97 -10.70 17.37 -1.26
N SER A 98 -10.66 18.00 -2.44
CA SER A 98 -11.67 17.76 -3.47
C SER A 98 -11.64 16.29 -3.94
N PRO A 99 -12.77 15.75 -4.45
CA PRO A 99 -12.84 14.34 -4.87
C PRO A 99 -11.74 13.94 -5.86
N ARG A 100 -11.38 14.84 -6.80
CA ARG A 100 -10.30 14.61 -7.77
C ARG A 100 -8.94 14.51 -7.10
N LYS A 101 -8.63 15.37 -6.12
CA LYS A 101 -7.36 15.33 -5.39
C LYS A 101 -7.27 14.10 -4.49
N ARG A 102 -8.36 13.75 -3.81
CA ARG A 102 -8.44 12.53 -2.99
C ARG A 102 -8.17 11.28 -3.82
N LYS A 103 -8.73 11.18 -5.03
CA LYS A 103 -8.46 10.08 -5.95
C LYS A 103 -6.97 9.95 -6.28
N VAL A 104 -6.29 11.05 -6.61
CA VAL A 104 -4.85 11.04 -6.93
C VAL A 104 -4.03 10.51 -5.76
N VAL A 105 -4.32 10.94 -4.53
CA VAL A 105 -3.61 10.46 -3.33
C VAL A 105 -3.83 8.95 -3.13
N ILE A 106 -5.08 8.48 -3.27
CA ILE A 106 -5.39 7.04 -3.14
C ILE A 106 -4.67 6.23 -4.22
N ASP A 107 -4.65 6.70 -5.47
CA ASP A 107 -3.99 6.00 -6.56
C ASP A 107 -2.47 5.95 -6.35
N LEU A 108 -1.85 7.03 -5.85
CA LEU A 108 -0.43 7.03 -5.46
C LEU A 108 -0.14 6.02 -4.34
N LEU A 109 -0.96 5.99 -3.29
CA LEU A 109 -0.78 5.04 -2.18
C LEU A 109 -0.91 3.59 -2.63
N ARG A 110 -1.82 3.30 -3.58
CA ARG A 110 -1.93 1.96 -4.17
C ARG A 110 -0.66 1.53 -4.89
N VAL A 111 -0.06 2.42 -5.68
CA VAL A 111 1.20 2.13 -6.38
C VAL A 111 2.32 1.86 -5.38
N LEU A 112 2.42 2.65 -4.31
CA LEU A 112 3.45 2.44 -3.28
C LEU A 112 3.26 1.12 -2.51
N ILE A 113 2.03 0.71 -2.23
CA ILE A 113 1.76 -0.58 -1.59
C ILE A 113 2.16 -1.74 -2.51
N GLU A 114 1.82 -1.65 -3.80
CA GLU A 114 2.18 -2.68 -4.78
C GLU A 114 3.70 -2.80 -4.97
N ASP A 115 4.43 -1.68 -4.90
CA ASP A 115 5.89 -1.64 -4.95
C ASP A 115 6.52 -2.32 -3.74
N GLU A 116 6.06 -1.99 -2.52
CA GLU A 116 6.54 -2.62 -1.28
C GLU A 116 6.21 -4.12 -1.21
N GLU A 117 5.06 -4.55 -1.71
CA GLU A 117 4.67 -5.97 -1.79
C GLU A 117 5.61 -6.76 -2.71
N ARG A 118 6.05 -6.18 -3.83
CA ARG A 118 7.02 -6.80 -4.75
C ARG A 118 8.40 -6.91 -4.11
N ASP A 119 8.87 -5.84 -3.49
CA ASP A 119 10.17 -5.81 -2.79
C ASP A 119 10.23 -6.80 -1.61
N GLY A 120 9.10 -7.04 -0.95
CA GLY A 120 8.96 -8.05 0.10
C GLY A 120 9.05 -9.48 -0.41
N ASP A 121 8.43 -9.79 -1.55
CA ASP A 121 8.38 -11.13 -2.13
C ASP A 121 9.76 -11.55 -2.70
N ASP A 122 10.50 -10.61 -3.29
CA ASP A 122 11.85 -10.86 -3.84
C ASP A 122 12.91 -11.15 -2.76
N ARG A 123 12.73 -10.68 -1.52
CA ARG A 123 13.63 -10.99 -0.39
C ARG A 123 13.35 -12.36 0.24
N ASP A 124 12.12 -12.85 0.12
CA ASP A 124 11.68 -14.14 0.67
C ASP A 124 11.81 -15.29 -0.36
N ALA A 125 12.01 -14.98 -1.65
CA ALA A 125 12.37 -15.94 -2.68
C ALA A 125 13.84 -16.41 -2.50
N ALA A 126 14.05 -17.46 -1.69
CA ALA A 126 15.29 -18.22 -1.70
C ALA A 126 15.70 -18.56 -3.16
N PRO A 127 17.00 -18.48 -3.53
CA PRO A 127 17.42 -18.64 -4.90
C PRO A 127 17.10 -20.06 -5.35
N THR A 128 16.02 -20.20 -6.12
CA THR A 128 15.75 -21.44 -6.82
C THR A 128 16.86 -21.60 -7.85
N LYS A 129 17.75 -22.52 -7.52
CA LYS A 129 18.83 -23.03 -8.36
C LYS A 129 18.32 -23.17 -9.79
N ARG A 130 18.65 -22.20 -10.65
CA ARG A 130 18.28 -22.21 -12.06
C ARG A 130 19.04 -23.38 -12.68
N ALA A 131 18.31 -24.46 -12.91
CA ALA A 131 18.82 -25.63 -13.61
C ALA A 131 19.36 -25.18 -14.97
N ALA A 132 20.62 -25.53 -15.24
CA ALA A 132 21.18 -25.53 -16.56
C ALA A 132 20.30 -26.42 -17.48
N GLY A 133 19.94 -25.90 -18.65
CA GLY A 133 19.14 -26.67 -19.61
C GLY A 133 18.65 -25.85 -20.80
N SER A 134 19.56 -25.58 -21.72
CA SER A 134 19.41 -25.58 -23.19
C SER A 134 18.07 -25.15 -23.82
N ALA A 135 18.12 -24.11 -24.65
CA ALA A 135 17.46 -24.13 -25.95
C ALA A 135 18.18 -23.16 -26.89
N ALA A 136 18.91 -23.75 -27.85
CA ALA A 136 19.40 -23.09 -29.04
C ALA A 136 18.22 -22.61 -29.90
N VAL A 137 18.26 -21.38 -30.41
CA VAL A 137 17.53 -20.99 -31.61
C VAL A 137 18.40 -20.05 -32.44
N SER A 138 18.55 -20.48 -33.70
CA SER A 138 19.29 -19.97 -34.83
C SER A 138 19.15 -18.47 -35.09
N GLU A 139 20.28 -17.82 -35.36
CA GLU A 139 20.36 -16.55 -36.10
C GLU A 139 20.33 -16.86 -37.61
N GLN A 140 19.32 -16.32 -38.31
CA GLN A 140 19.27 -16.21 -39.77
C GLN A 140 19.30 -14.72 -40.14
N ASP A 141 20.19 -14.41 -41.07
CA ASP A 141 20.16 -13.39 -42.13
C ASP A 141 19.62 -11.96 -41.89
N THR A 142 20.58 -11.03 -41.93
CA THR A 142 20.70 -9.73 -42.66
C THR A 142 19.57 -9.33 -43.64
N PRO A 143 19.26 -8.03 -43.90
CA PRO A 143 20.19 -6.96 -44.33
C PRO A 143 20.02 -5.60 -43.60
N GLU A 144 21.09 -4.84 -43.37
CA GLU A 144 21.68 -3.79 -44.24
C GLU A 144 20.94 -2.45 -44.17
N ALA A 145 21.70 -1.45 -43.72
CA ALA A 145 21.25 -0.13 -43.38
C ALA A 145 21.12 0.74 -44.62
N GLU A 146 19.97 1.37 -44.81
CA GLU A 146 19.84 2.55 -45.65
C GLU A 146 19.71 3.80 -44.79
N ALA A 147 20.56 4.77 -45.11
CA ALA A 147 20.60 6.11 -44.59
C ALA A 147 19.60 7.02 -45.32
N SER A 148 19.01 7.97 -44.59
CA SER A 148 18.67 9.36 -44.99
C SER A 148 17.77 9.93 -43.87
N ASP A 149 18.26 10.87 -43.07
CA ASP A 149 18.35 12.33 -43.31
C ASP A 149 16.99 13.04 -43.19
N ASP A 150 17.05 14.25 -42.60
CA ASP A 150 15.99 15.25 -42.39
C ASP A 150 14.92 14.92 -41.32
N GLU A 151 14.55 15.79 -40.38
CA GLU A 151 14.56 17.25 -40.41
C GLU A 151 14.44 17.81 -38.97
N SER A 152 14.99 19.01 -38.83
CA SER A 152 15.04 19.87 -37.66
C SER A 152 13.65 20.25 -37.12
N SER A 153 13.46 20.19 -35.79
CA SER A 153 12.55 21.12 -35.10
C SER A 153 12.98 21.30 -33.64
N ASP A 154 13.95 22.19 -33.48
CA ASP A 154 14.31 22.86 -32.24
C ASP A 154 13.14 23.75 -31.79
N GLY A 155 12.32 23.23 -30.88
CA GLY A 155 11.25 23.97 -30.22
C GLY A 155 11.79 24.72 -29.00
N PRO A 156 11.46 26.02 -28.80
CA PRO A 156 12.12 26.83 -27.79
C PRO A 156 11.81 26.33 -26.38
N ARG A 157 12.85 25.87 -25.69
CA ARG A 157 12.85 25.61 -24.25
C ARG A 157 12.47 26.90 -23.53
N LYS A 158 11.22 26.96 -23.04
CA LYS A 158 10.76 28.03 -22.16
C LYS A 158 11.66 28.04 -20.93
N HIS A 159 12.52 29.06 -20.85
CA HIS A 159 13.28 29.35 -19.65
C HIS A 159 12.30 29.42 -18.46
N TRP A 160 12.51 28.56 -17.48
CA TRP A 160 11.80 28.62 -16.21
C TRP A 160 12.64 29.51 -15.30
N THR A 161 12.16 30.72 -15.04
CA THR A 161 12.70 31.54 -13.96
C THR A 161 12.04 31.09 -12.65
N PRO A 162 12.81 30.80 -11.59
CA PRO A 162 12.24 30.54 -10.29
C PRO A 162 11.61 31.84 -9.76
N VAL A 163 10.36 31.75 -9.31
CA VAL A 163 9.68 32.85 -8.60
C VAL A 163 10.47 33.13 -7.33
N THR A 164 10.92 34.37 -7.16
CA THR A 164 11.71 34.75 -5.99
C THR A 164 10.80 35.13 -4.83
N GLU A 165 11.32 34.97 -3.62
CA GLU A 165 10.62 35.26 -2.36
C GLU A 165 10.14 36.73 -2.25
N ALA A 166 10.66 37.63 -3.11
CA ALA A 166 10.21 39.01 -3.24
C ALA A 166 8.83 39.15 -3.93
N ASP A 167 8.47 38.22 -4.82
CA ASP A 167 7.24 38.29 -5.63
C ASP A 167 5.99 37.89 -4.84
N ILE A 168 6.14 37.13 -3.75
CA ILE A 168 5.03 36.68 -2.89
C ILE A 168 4.59 37.79 -1.91
N ARG A 169 5.47 38.74 -1.60
CA ARG A 169 5.23 39.76 -0.56
C ARG A 169 4.57 41.04 -1.07
N ALA A 170 4.61 41.31 -2.37
CA ALA A 170 3.87 42.38 -3.01
C ALA A 170 2.73 41.76 -3.82
N GLY A 171 1.47 41.91 -3.37
CA GLY A 171 0.30 41.32 -4.01
C GLY A 171 0.11 41.71 -5.49
N ALA A 172 0.84 41.05 -6.38
CA ALA A 172 0.80 41.26 -7.81
C ALA A 172 -0.42 40.55 -8.39
N ALA A 173 -1.35 41.37 -8.88
CA ALA A 173 -2.56 40.96 -9.56
C ALA A 173 -2.24 40.08 -10.79
N LEU A 174 -2.92 38.94 -10.88
CA LEU A 174 -2.89 38.08 -12.07
C LEU A 174 -3.38 38.85 -13.31
N PRO A 175 -2.76 38.66 -14.49
CA PRO A 175 -3.27 39.23 -15.73
C PRO A 175 -4.64 38.63 -16.09
N ARG A 176 -5.58 39.53 -16.35
CA ARG A 176 -6.92 39.26 -16.89
C ARG A 176 -6.80 38.55 -18.24
N ALA A 177 -7.30 37.32 -18.33
CA ALA A 177 -7.56 36.70 -19.62
C ALA A 177 -8.85 37.28 -20.21
N GLU A 178 -8.70 38.08 -21.28
CA GLU A 178 -9.79 38.45 -22.17
C GLU A 178 -10.28 37.21 -22.92
N GLY A 179 -11.58 36.91 -22.80
CA GLY A 179 -12.25 35.84 -23.53
C GLY A 179 -13.61 36.34 -24.02
N HIS A 180 -13.68 36.62 -25.31
CA HIS A 180 -14.84 37.09 -26.06
C HIS A 180 -16.06 36.16 -25.99
N GLY A 181 -17.26 36.75 -26.17
CA GLY A 181 -18.31 36.10 -26.98
C GLY A 181 -19.61 35.70 -26.28
N ARG A 182 -20.55 36.65 -26.19
CA ARG A 182 -22.00 36.43 -25.99
C ARG A 182 -22.56 35.34 -26.93
N LYS A 183 -23.55 34.56 -26.48
CA LYS A 183 -24.96 34.64 -26.96
C LYS A 183 -25.94 34.22 -25.86
N LYS A 184 -26.91 35.11 -25.59
CA LYS A 184 -28.06 34.92 -24.72
C LYS A 184 -29.16 34.17 -25.45
N ARG A 185 -29.89 33.27 -24.77
CA ARG A 185 -31.33 33.03 -24.97
C ARG A 185 -32.00 32.63 -23.64
N THR A 186 -32.65 33.62 -23.02
CA THR A 186 -33.87 33.51 -22.21
C THR A 186 -34.99 32.94 -23.11
N THR A 187 -36.00 32.15 -22.70
CA THR A 187 -37.01 32.27 -21.62
C THR A 187 -37.80 30.95 -21.49
N GLY A 188 -38.19 30.55 -20.27
CA GLY A 188 -39.61 30.35 -19.88
C GLY A 188 -39.71 29.25 -18.80
N ARG A 189 -40.07 29.53 -17.53
CA ARG A 189 -41.44 29.65 -16.99
C ARG A 189 -42.26 28.38 -17.35
N THR A 190 -42.77 27.52 -16.47
CA THR A 190 -43.59 27.78 -15.26
C THR A 190 -43.82 26.43 -14.54
N LYS A 191 -43.83 26.40 -13.19
CA LYS A 191 -44.54 25.38 -12.37
C LYS A 191 -45.97 25.89 -12.13
N PRO A 192 -47.00 25.04 -11.96
CA PRO A 192 -47.34 24.59 -10.61
C PRO A 192 -47.96 23.19 -10.48
N ARG A 193 -48.03 22.78 -9.20
CA ARG A 193 -48.71 21.63 -8.58
C ARG A 193 -50.21 21.56 -8.93
N HIS A 194 -50.77 20.36 -8.87
CA HIS A 194 -52.06 20.03 -8.24
C HIS A 194 -51.97 18.53 -7.84
N THR A 195 -51.98 18.24 -6.52
CA THR A 195 -53.08 17.62 -5.75
C THR A 195 -53.45 16.24 -6.27
#